data_AF-A0A836VSD1-F1
#
_entry.id   AF-A0A836VSD1-F1
#
_cell.length_a   1.000
_cell.length_b   1.000
_cell.length_c   1.000
_cell.angle_alpha   90.00
_cell.angle_beta   90.00
_cell.angle_gamma   90.00
#
_symmetry.space_group_name_H-M   'P 1'
#
loop_
_entity.id
_entity.type
_entity.pdbx_description
1 polymer ?
#
loop_
_entity_poly.entity_id
_entity_poly.type
_entity_poly.pdbx_seq_one_letter_code
_entity_poly.pdbx_strand_id
1 'polypeptide(L)'
;MDRRNFFSRLGKVTIASSVASAVTARAAEKRAEQPPVAEVALPTISLGPHQLSRLVVGSNPLLGYSYMGPHSDRLMREYFTVERSVEFLLACERAGITAHQFSYSPKRPTTVEILRKVRERGSRMKVFCLAGRREDIRSAIAETQPIAIVHHGGVTDRCFAAGRSSVVHDF
;
A
#
# COMPACT_ATOMS: atom_id res chain seq x y z
N MET A 1 -20.96 -0.29 -32.56
CA MET A 1 -21.24 0.75 -31.55
C MET A 1 -20.10 1.76 -31.58
N ASP A 2 -20.38 2.95 -32.11
CA ASP A 2 -19.39 3.99 -32.43
C ASP A 2 -19.21 4.95 -31.24
N ARG A 3 -17.98 5.02 -30.71
CA ARG A 3 -17.60 5.78 -29.50
C ARG A 3 -17.75 7.30 -29.68
N ARG A 4 -17.95 7.78 -30.90
CA ARG A 4 -18.05 9.21 -31.23
C ARG A 4 -19.42 9.84 -30.96
N ASN A 5 -20.49 9.04 -30.85
CA ASN A 5 -21.86 9.55 -30.64
C ASN A 5 -22.27 9.70 -29.16
N PHE A 6 -21.43 9.27 -28.21
CA PHE A 6 -21.78 9.33 -26.78
C PHE A 6 -21.67 10.76 -26.20
N PHE A 7 -20.70 11.56 -26.66
CA PHE A 7 -20.45 12.90 -26.12
C PHE A 7 -21.37 13.99 -26.68
N SER A 8 -22.16 13.71 -27.73
CA SER A 8 -23.03 14.72 -28.36
C SER A 8 -24.37 14.93 -27.63
N ARG A 9 -24.70 14.15 -26.59
CA ARG A 9 -26.00 14.21 -25.90
C ARG A 9 -26.05 15.02 -24.61
N LEU A 10 -24.95 15.64 -24.17
CA LEU A 10 -24.90 16.36 -22.88
C LEU A 10 -25.07 17.89 -22.97
N GLY A 11 -25.23 18.46 -24.16
CA GLY A 11 -25.47 19.89 -24.32
C GLY A 11 -26.91 20.19 -24.72
N LYS A 12 -27.80 20.46 -23.75
CA LYS A 12 -29.06 21.22 -23.91
C LYS A 12 -29.84 21.29 -22.58
N VAL A 13 -29.42 22.15 -21.65
CA VAL A 13 -30.35 22.90 -20.78
C VAL A 13 -29.70 24.25 -20.47
N THR A 14 -30.18 25.32 -21.09
CA THR A 14 -29.85 26.70 -20.74
C THR A 14 -31.13 27.53 -20.57
N ILE A 15 -31.31 28.01 -19.33
CA ILE A 15 -31.70 29.37 -18.88
C ILE A 15 -33.12 29.90 -19.14
N ALA A 16 -33.79 30.29 -18.04
CA ALA A 16 -34.43 31.61 -17.79
C ALA A 16 -35.15 31.55 -16.43
N SER A 17 -35.27 32.55 -15.55
CA SER A 17 -34.69 33.88 -15.34
C SER A 17 -35.12 34.31 -13.92
N SER A 18 -34.22 34.98 -13.19
CA SER A 18 -34.42 36.06 -12.18
C SER A 18 -35.63 36.10 -11.22
N VAL A 19 -35.32 36.60 -10.01
CA VAL A 19 -36.16 37.23 -8.96
C VAL A 19 -36.74 36.34 -7.86
N ALA A 20 -35.96 36.16 -6.78
CA ALA A 20 -36.46 36.17 -5.40
C ALA A 20 -35.28 36.28 -4.41
N SER A 21 -34.65 37.46 -4.35
CA SER A 21 -33.95 37.88 -3.13
C SER A 21 -35.02 38.13 -2.06
N ALA A 22 -35.27 37.15 -1.20
CA ALA A 22 -35.85 37.24 0.13
C ALA A 22 -36.54 35.91 0.44
N VAL A 23 -35.86 35.05 1.22
CA VAL A 23 -36.38 34.06 2.20
C VAL A 23 -35.32 32.97 2.30
N THR A 24 -34.16 33.29 2.90
CA THR A 24 -33.30 32.29 3.55
C THR A 24 -32.61 32.86 4.79
N ALA A 25 -33.21 33.87 5.41
CA ALA A 25 -32.96 34.15 6.83
C ALA A 25 -33.85 33.19 7.64
N ARG A 26 -33.21 32.35 8.47
CA ARG A 26 -33.75 31.24 9.27
C ARG A 26 -33.90 29.88 8.55
N ALA A 27 -32.76 29.23 8.38
CA ALA A 27 -32.61 27.88 8.90
C ALA A 27 -31.14 27.71 9.29
N ALA A 28 -30.79 28.14 10.51
CA ALA A 28 -29.62 27.58 11.16
C ALA A 28 -29.93 26.11 11.39
N GLU A 29 -29.59 25.27 10.41
CA GLU A 29 -29.61 23.83 10.59
C GLU A 29 -28.67 23.52 11.74
N LYS A 30 -29.25 23.10 12.87
CA LYS A 30 -28.55 22.29 13.86
C LYS A 30 -27.96 21.12 13.06
N ARG A 31 -26.67 21.20 12.76
CA ARG A 31 -25.90 20.06 12.29
C ARG A 31 -26.05 19.00 13.37
N ALA A 32 -26.88 18.01 13.11
CA ALA A 32 -27.04 16.87 13.99
C ALA A 32 -25.64 16.31 14.21
N GLU A 33 -25.21 16.31 15.47
CA GLU A 33 -23.95 15.74 15.89
C GLU A 33 -24.05 14.26 15.53
N GLN A 34 -23.36 13.87 14.46
CA GLN A 34 -23.28 12.46 14.06
C GLN A 34 -22.69 11.72 15.26
N PRO A 35 -23.33 10.64 15.75
CA PRO A 35 -22.73 9.85 16.80
C PRO A 35 -21.33 9.44 16.35
N PRO A 36 -20.33 9.43 17.25
CA PRO A 36 -18.98 9.05 16.87
C PRO A 36 -19.06 7.71 16.16
N VAL A 37 -18.63 7.68 14.90
CA VAL A 37 -18.50 6.43 14.15
C VAL A 37 -17.57 5.58 15.01
N ALA A 38 -18.10 4.54 15.64
CA ALA A 38 -17.28 3.59 16.36
C ALA A 38 -16.17 3.18 15.42
N GLU A 39 -14.92 3.45 15.81
CA GLU A 39 -13.75 3.15 14.99
C GLU A 39 -13.74 1.63 14.79
N VAL A 40 -14.26 1.18 13.65
CA VAL A 40 -14.38 -0.25 13.36
C VAL A 40 -12.96 -0.76 13.18
N ALA A 41 -12.42 -1.37 14.23
CA ALA A 41 -11.11 -1.99 14.19
C ALA A 41 -11.06 -3.00 13.03
N LEU A 42 -9.97 -2.98 12.26
CA LEU A 42 -9.79 -3.92 11.16
C LEU A 42 -9.84 -5.36 11.69
N PRO A 43 -10.50 -6.30 10.99
CA PRO A 43 -10.47 -7.70 11.36
C PRO A 43 -9.03 -8.20 11.51
N THR A 44 -8.76 -8.98 12.56
CA THR A 44 -7.43 -9.53 12.85
C THR A 44 -7.41 -11.04 12.66
N ILE A 45 -6.19 -11.59 12.48
CA ILE A 45 -5.89 -13.01 12.44
C ILE A 45 -4.73 -13.33 13.38
N SER A 46 -4.65 -14.58 13.81
CA SER A 46 -3.47 -15.12 14.49
C SER A 46 -2.56 -15.81 13.48
N LEU A 47 -1.27 -15.48 13.51
CA LEU A 47 -0.22 -16.15 12.75
C LEU A 47 0.91 -16.52 13.72
N GLY A 48 0.94 -17.78 14.15
CA GLY A 48 1.82 -18.21 15.24
C GLY A 48 1.56 -17.38 16.50
N PRO A 49 2.60 -16.79 17.14
CA PRO A 49 2.45 -15.96 18.33
C PRO A 49 2.01 -14.52 18.02
N HIS A 50 1.80 -14.16 16.76
CA HIS A 50 1.49 -12.79 16.35
C HIS A 50 0.00 -12.62 16.04
N GLN A 51 -0.57 -11.50 16.49
CA GLN A 51 -1.88 -11.03 16.06
C GLN A 51 -1.69 -9.90 15.03
N LEU A 52 -2.31 -10.04 13.87
CA LEU A 52 -2.10 -9.16 12.72
C LEU A 52 -3.44 -8.71 12.13
N SER A 53 -3.52 -7.52 11.54
CA SER A 53 -4.63 -7.14 10.67
C SER A 53 -4.73 -8.09 9.47
N ARG A 54 -5.96 -8.41 9.06
CA ARG A 54 -6.22 -9.24 7.87
C ARG A 54 -5.79 -8.54 6.57
N LEU A 55 -5.75 -7.21 6.59
CA LEU A 55 -5.16 -6.39 5.54
C LEU A 55 -3.66 -6.20 5.81
N VAL A 56 -2.82 -6.37 4.78
CA VAL A 56 -1.36 -6.18 4.84
C VAL A 56 -0.98 -5.12 3.81
N VAL A 57 -0.15 -4.14 4.20
CA VAL A 57 0.33 -3.12 3.26
C VAL A 57 1.49 -3.69 2.42
N GLY A 58 1.38 -3.62 1.09
CA GLY A 58 2.43 -4.07 0.17
C GLY A 58 3.49 -2.99 -0.12
N SER A 59 4.54 -3.34 -0.87
CA SER A 59 5.69 -2.45 -1.12
C SER A 59 5.92 -2.04 -2.58
N ASN A 60 5.15 -2.53 -3.56
CA ASN A 60 5.49 -2.33 -4.97
C ASN A 60 5.61 -0.84 -5.37
N PRO A 61 4.65 0.04 -5.01
CA PRO A 61 4.79 1.47 -5.28
C PRO A 61 5.98 2.10 -4.56
N LEU A 62 6.23 1.71 -3.31
CA LEU A 62 7.34 2.21 -2.48
C LEU A 62 8.71 1.88 -3.11
N LEU A 63 8.79 0.78 -3.86
CA LEU A 63 10.02 0.29 -4.49
C LEU A 63 10.11 0.60 -5.99
N GLY A 64 9.10 1.28 -6.55
CA GLY A 64 9.05 1.62 -7.97
C GLY A 64 8.91 0.42 -8.91
N TYR A 65 8.07 -0.54 -8.55
CA TYR A 65 7.73 -1.71 -9.36
C TYR A 65 6.27 -1.63 -9.82
N SER A 66 6.01 -0.91 -10.91
CA SER A 66 4.66 -0.67 -11.42
C SER A 66 4.10 -1.81 -12.25
N TYR A 67 4.97 -2.62 -12.88
CA TYR A 67 4.62 -3.56 -13.95
C TYR A 67 3.98 -2.92 -15.19
N MET A 68 4.05 -1.58 -15.31
CA MET A 68 3.54 -0.80 -16.43
C MET A 68 4.65 -0.18 -17.29
N GLY A 69 5.91 -0.38 -16.91
CA GLY A 69 7.09 0.06 -17.64
C GLY A 69 7.89 1.16 -16.93
N PRO A 70 9.03 1.57 -17.51
CA PRO A 70 10.03 2.38 -16.83
C PRO A 70 9.54 3.80 -16.49
N HIS A 71 8.59 4.34 -17.24
CA HIS A 71 8.01 5.66 -16.94
C HIS A 71 7.19 5.64 -15.65
N SER A 72 6.29 4.67 -15.50
CA SER A 72 5.49 4.49 -14.28
C SER A 72 6.35 4.11 -13.09
N ASP A 73 7.38 3.27 -13.29
CA ASP A 73 8.36 2.93 -12.24
C ASP A 73 9.09 4.19 -11.73
N ARG A 74 9.46 5.09 -12.64
CA ARG A 74 10.11 6.36 -12.28
C ARG A 74 9.17 7.25 -11.48
N LEU A 75 7.93 7.44 -11.94
CA LEU A 75 6.93 8.25 -11.22
C LEU A 75 6.66 7.71 -9.81
N MET A 76 6.59 6.38 -9.65
CA MET A 76 6.47 5.77 -8.33
C MET A 76 7.67 6.09 -7.42
N ARG A 77 8.90 5.99 -7.93
CA ARG A 77 10.12 6.34 -7.16
C ARG A 77 10.21 7.83 -6.82
N GLU A 78 9.82 8.69 -7.75
CA GLU A 78 9.79 10.15 -7.53
C GLU A 78 8.74 10.53 -6.47
N TYR A 79 7.59 9.85 -6.46
CA TYR A 79 6.54 10.10 -5.47
C TYR A 79 6.86 9.48 -4.10
N PHE A 80 7.31 8.23 -4.05
CA PHE A 80 7.63 7.49 -2.82
C PHE A 80 9.10 7.65 -2.46
N THR A 81 9.46 8.83 -1.96
CA THR A 81 10.73 9.02 -1.25
C THR A 81 10.78 8.16 0.02
N VAL A 82 11.95 8.04 0.64
CA VAL A 82 12.10 7.31 1.92
C VAL A 82 11.17 7.92 2.97
N GLU A 83 11.18 9.24 3.13
CA GLU A 83 10.38 9.96 4.12
C GLU A 83 8.89 9.77 3.89
N ARG A 84 8.44 9.86 2.62
CA ARG A 84 7.04 9.61 2.28
C ARG A 84 6.64 8.16 2.51
N SER A 85 7.53 7.21 2.24
CA SER A 85 7.29 5.80 2.50
C SER A 85 7.17 5.51 4.00
N VAL A 86 8.01 6.14 4.83
CA VAL A 86 7.92 6.06 6.30
C VAL A 86 6.58 6.61 6.78
N GLU A 87 6.22 7.82 6.37
CA GLU A 87 4.95 8.45 6.80
C GLU A 87 3.72 7.67 6.29
N PHE A 88 3.80 7.10 5.08
CA PHE A 88 2.76 6.20 4.55
C PHE A 88 2.58 4.96 5.42
N LEU A 89 3.66 4.25 5.77
CA LEU A 89 3.57 3.07 6.63
C LEU A 89 3.05 3.42 8.03
N LEU A 90 3.52 4.52 8.63
CA LEU A 90 3.00 4.98 9.93
C LEU A 90 1.52 5.38 9.84
N ALA A 91 1.06 5.93 8.72
CA ALA A 91 -0.35 6.21 8.49
C ALA A 91 -1.18 4.93 8.39
N CYS A 92 -0.67 3.90 7.70
CA CYS A 92 -1.27 2.57 7.67
C CYS A 92 -1.39 1.97 9.08
N GLU A 93 -0.33 2.08 9.90
CA GLU A 93 -0.35 1.59 11.29
C GLU A 93 -1.43 2.30 12.13
N ARG A 94 -1.52 3.63 12.03
CA ARG A 94 -2.55 4.42 12.71
C ARG A 94 -3.97 4.04 12.27
N ALA A 95 -4.14 3.64 11.01
CA ALA A 95 -5.40 3.13 10.47
C ALA A 95 -5.70 1.66 10.85
N GLY A 96 -4.86 1.04 11.70
CA GLY A 96 -5.04 -0.33 12.17
C GLY A 96 -4.42 -1.41 11.28
N ILE A 97 -3.68 -1.06 10.23
CA ILE A 97 -2.94 -2.03 9.41
C ILE A 97 -1.61 -2.33 10.11
N THR A 98 -1.52 -3.50 10.73
CA THR A 98 -0.41 -3.85 11.63
C THR A 98 0.72 -4.64 10.96
N ALA A 99 0.63 -4.85 9.64
CA ALA A 99 1.56 -5.69 8.90
C ALA A 99 1.95 -5.11 7.54
N HIS A 100 3.24 -5.24 7.19
CA HIS A 100 3.81 -4.84 5.90
C HIS A 100 4.55 -6.00 5.23
N GLN A 101 4.35 -6.18 3.93
CA GLN A 101 5.13 -7.11 3.11
C GLN A 101 6.02 -6.35 2.15
N PHE A 102 7.29 -6.73 2.11
CA PHE A 102 8.29 -6.10 1.24
C PHE A 102 9.20 -7.10 0.54
N SER A 103 9.91 -6.65 -0.49
CA SER A 103 10.97 -7.43 -1.13
C SER A 103 12.35 -6.99 -0.63
N TYR A 104 13.15 -7.96 -0.20
CA TYR A 104 14.54 -7.72 0.20
C TYR A 104 15.48 -7.82 -1.00
N SER A 105 16.44 -6.92 -1.06
CA SER A 105 17.56 -6.99 -1.99
C SER A 105 18.76 -6.26 -1.41
N PRO A 106 19.93 -6.91 -1.27
CA PRO A 106 21.12 -6.25 -0.78
C PRO A 106 21.61 -5.12 -1.71
N LYS A 107 21.18 -5.15 -2.99
CA LYS A 107 21.49 -4.11 -3.98
C LYS A 107 20.58 -2.88 -3.88
N ARG A 108 19.53 -2.93 -3.05
CA ARG A 108 18.54 -1.85 -2.90
C ARG A 108 18.26 -1.61 -1.41
N PRO A 109 19.13 -0.86 -0.72
CA PRO A 109 19.03 -0.67 0.72
C PRO A 109 17.84 0.22 1.14
N THR A 110 17.15 0.87 0.19
CA THR A 110 16.02 1.76 0.45
C THR A 110 14.95 1.11 1.34
N THR A 111 14.64 -0.17 1.14
CA THR A 111 13.67 -0.87 2.00
C THR A 111 14.15 -0.97 3.44
N VAL A 112 15.42 -1.32 3.63
CA VAL A 112 16.05 -1.44 4.96
C VAL A 112 16.05 -0.09 5.65
N GLU A 113 16.36 0.98 4.91
CA GLU A 113 16.33 2.34 5.43
C GLU A 113 14.91 2.76 5.86
N ILE A 114 13.89 2.52 5.03
CA ILE A 114 12.48 2.79 5.37
C ILE A 114 12.09 2.06 6.65
N LEU A 115 12.35 0.75 6.73
CA LEU A 115 11.99 -0.07 7.89
C LEU A 115 12.72 0.37 9.17
N ARG A 116 14.00 0.73 9.07
CA ARG A 116 14.76 1.30 10.18
C ARG A 116 14.10 2.59 10.68
N LYS A 117 13.81 3.55 9.79
CA LYS A 117 13.18 4.82 10.17
C LYS A 117 11.78 4.64 10.75
N VAL A 118 10.97 3.71 10.22
CA VAL A 118 9.65 3.36 10.78
C VAL A 118 9.79 2.85 12.22
N ARG A 119 10.75 1.96 12.49
CA ARG A 119 11.03 1.46 13.84
C ARG A 119 11.55 2.53 14.80
N GLU A 120 12.42 3.42 14.33
CA GLU A 120 12.92 4.56 15.13
C GLU A 120 11.80 5.51 15.57
N ARG A 121 10.70 5.56 14.81
CA ARG A 121 9.49 6.31 15.17
C ARG A 121 8.53 5.52 16.08
N GLY A 122 8.96 4.40 16.64
CA GLY A 122 8.22 3.61 17.62
C GLY A 122 7.19 2.63 17.03
N SER A 123 7.21 2.42 15.71
CA SER A 123 6.31 1.47 15.06
C SER A 123 6.51 0.05 15.58
N ARG A 124 5.39 -0.67 15.76
CA ARG A 124 5.37 -2.09 16.15
C ARG A 124 4.90 -2.98 15.00
N MET A 125 4.73 -2.40 13.81
CA MET A 125 4.30 -3.08 12.59
C MET A 125 5.14 -4.34 12.35
N LYS A 126 4.46 -5.46 12.10
CA LYS A 126 5.11 -6.72 11.78
C LYS A 126 5.46 -6.75 10.30
N VAL A 127 6.60 -7.34 9.96
CA VAL A 127 7.08 -7.32 8.57
C VAL A 127 7.29 -8.72 8.02
N PHE A 128 6.85 -8.91 6.77
CA PHE A 128 7.02 -10.11 5.97
C PHE A 128 8.04 -9.83 4.88
N CYS A 129 9.10 -10.62 4.83
CA CYS A 129 10.16 -10.44 3.85
C CYS A 129 10.00 -11.43 2.70
N LEU A 130 9.89 -10.91 1.48
CA LEU A 130 10.08 -11.69 0.26
C LEU A 130 11.57 -11.70 -0.08
N ALA A 131 12.19 -12.87 -0.04
CA ALA A 131 13.58 -13.07 -0.42
C ALA A 131 13.65 -13.86 -1.73
N GLY A 132 14.46 -13.39 -2.68
CA GLY A 132 14.61 -14.04 -3.98
C GLY A 132 15.76 -15.03 -4.06
N ARG A 133 16.63 -15.06 -3.06
CA ARG A 133 17.88 -15.81 -3.02
C ARG A 133 18.09 -16.32 -1.60
N ARG A 134 18.46 -17.58 -1.47
CA ARG A 134 18.60 -18.23 -0.15
C ARG A 134 19.79 -17.65 0.62
N GLU A 135 20.85 -17.32 -0.10
CA GLU A 135 22.04 -16.66 0.43
C GLU A 135 21.74 -15.28 1.05
N ASP A 136 20.65 -14.62 0.62
CA ASP A 136 20.27 -13.29 1.13
C ASP A 136 19.45 -13.38 2.44
N ILE A 137 18.98 -14.58 2.83
CA ILE A 137 18.09 -14.78 4.00
C ILE A 137 18.74 -14.28 5.30
N ARG A 138 20.02 -14.61 5.52
CA ARG A 138 20.71 -14.21 6.77
C ARG A 138 20.79 -12.69 6.91
N SER A 139 21.15 -11.99 5.83
CA SER A 139 21.21 -10.53 5.83
C SER A 139 19.83 -9.90 5.97
N ALA A 140 18.81 -10.47 5.31
CA ALA A 140 17.43 -10.03 5.48
C ALA A 140 16.97 -10.10 6.94
N ILE A 141 17.26 -11.21 7.64
CA ILE A 141 16.94 -11.37 9.06
C ILE A 141 17.66 -10.31 9.90
N ALA A 142 18.97 -10.15 9.70
CA ALA A 142 19.79 -9.23 10.48
C ALA A 142 19.35 -7.77 10.34
N GLU A 143 19.01 -7.35 9.12
CA GLU A 143 18.71 -5.95 8.80
C GLU A 143 17.24 -5.58 9.03
N THR A 144 16.32 -6.54 8.89
CA THR A 144 14.89 -6.26 8.85
C THR A 144 14.06 -6.96 9.92
N GLN A 145 14.61 -7.95 10.62
CA GLN A 145 13.92 -8.69 11.70
C GLN A 145 12.47 -9.08 11.35
N PRO A 146 12.23 -9.76 10.21
CA PRO A 146 10.88 -10.10 9.80
C PRO A 146 10.31 -11.22 10.67
N ILE A 147 8.98 -11.25 10.80
CA ILE A 147 8.29 -12.35 11.50
C ILE A 147 8.17 -13.61 10.63
N ALA A 148 8.32 -13.46 9.32
CA ALA A 148 8.37 -14.57 8.37
C ALA A 148 9.12 -14.15 7.09
N ILE A 149 9.75 -15.14 6.46
CA ILE A 149 10.41 -15.02 5.17
C ILE A 149 9.76 -16.00 4.20
N VAL A 150 9.50 -15.52 2.98
CA VAL A 150 8.84 -16.30 1.91
C VAL A 150 9.63 -16.14 0.61
N HIS A 151 9.65 -17.19 -0.21
CA HIS A 151 10.29 -17.11 -1.52
C HIS A 151 9.55 -16.11 -2.41
N HIS A 152 10.29 -15.20 -3.04
CA HIS A 152 9.71 -14.14 -3.85
C HIS A 152 8.96 -14.73 -5.08
N GLY A 153 7.66 -14.44 -5.22
CA GLY A 153 6.80 -15.01 -6.28
C GLY A 153 7.37 -14.83 -7.70
N GLY A 154 7.78 -13.61 -8.08
CA GLY A 154 8.40 -13.40 -9.40
C GLY A 154 9.74 -14.13 -9.61
N VAL A 155 10.43 -14.59 -8.55
CA VAL A 155 11.59 -15.48 -8.68
C VAL A 155 11.12 -16.93 -8.79
N THR A 156 10.13 -17.33 -7.99
CA THR A 156 9.44 -18.63 -8.14
C THR A 156 9.04 -18.86 -9.60
N ASP A 157 8.29 -17.94 -10.19
CA ASP A 157 7.76 -18.09 -11.55
C ASP A 157 8.90 -18.25 -12.58
N ARG A 158 9.98 -17.47 -12.44
CA ARG A 158 11.17 -17.60 -13.31
C ARG A 158 11.91 -18.90 -13.11
N CYS A 159 11.99 -19.42 -11.90
CA CYS A 159 12.60 -20.72 -11.63
C CYS A 159 11.79 -21.85 -12.26
N PHE A 160 10.46 -21.84 -12.10
CA PHE A 160 9.57 -22.81 -12.75
C PHE A 160 9.66 -22.75 -14.27
N ALA A 161 9.56 -21.55 -14.86
CA ALA A 161 9.67 -21.36 -16.31
C ALA A 161 11.02 -21.82 -16.88
N ALA A 162 12.09 -21.76 -16.08
CA ALA A 162 13.43 -22.21 -16.45
C ALA A 162 13.71 -23.69 -16.12
N GLY A 163 12.72 -24.48 -15.68
CA GLY A 163 12.92 -25.87 -15.29
C GLY A 163 13.74 -26.07 -14.01
N ARG A 164 13.82 -25.04 -13.16
CA ARG A 164 14.57 -25.01 -11.89
C ARG A 164 13.64 -24.99 -10.66
N SER A 165 12.54 -25.73 -10.71
CA SER A 165 11.57 -25.78 -9.59
C SER A 165 12.16 -26.34 -8.29
N SER A 166 13.19 -27.20 -8.38
CA SER A 166 13.92 -27.71 -7.21
C SER A 166 14.49 -26.58 -6.34
N VAL A 167 14.95 -25.48 -6.94
CA VAL A 167 15.44 -24.31 -6.18
C VAL A 167 14.35 -23.70 -5.30
N VAL A 168 13.08 -23.78 -5.72
CA VAL A 168 11.94 -23.25 -4.97
C VAL A 168 11.53 -24.21 -3.84
N HIS A 169 11.47 -25.51 -4.11
CA HIS A 169 11.24 -26.53 -3.07
C HIS A 169 12.35 -26.50 -2.00
N ASP A 170 13.57 -26.29 -2.51
CA ASP A 170 14.81 -25.97 -1.83
C ASP A 170 14.74 -24.82 -0.84
N PHE A 171 13.86 -23.82 -1.03
CA PHE A 171 14.00 -22.48 -0.46
C PHE A 171 13.57 -22.34 1.00
#